data_AF-A0A3D3YR18-F1
#
_entry.id   AF-A0A3D3YR18-F1
#
_cell.length_a   1.000
_cell.length_b   1.000
_cell.length_c   1.000
_cell.angle_alpha   90.00
_cell.angle_beta   90.00
_cell.angle_gamma   90.00
#
_symmetry.space_group_name_H-M   'P 1'
#
loop_
_entity.id
_entity.type
_entity.pdbx_description
1 polymer ?
#
loop_
_entity_poly.entity_id
_entity_poly.type
_entity_poly.pdbx_seq_one_letter_code
_entity_poly.pdbx_strand_id
1 'polypeptide(L)'
;LYSRGELDGIIALGGTMGTSIALPVMKVLPLGVPKLMVSTVAFTSFIRPELVSKDLVMMQSVADMWGLNRITREILGNAALMIAGAAGRKQVSGEKRPLIGISTLGGAVLTYVFAAKPLLEEKGYEVAVFHATGMQGRALEELIDQGLIDGVLDLCPYEIINELCGGTCNAGPHRMEAAARRGIPQVVGTAAMGFFDWPGPPETFPPQYKGRVWKKHNDLSWEIKASSDEMTRVAEIIAGKLNNAKGPVVV
;
A
#
# COMPACT_ATOMS: atom_id res chain seq x y z
N LEU A 1 4.38 15.84 -21.08
CA LEU A 1 2.92 15.85 -20.89
C LEU A 1 2.57 16.32 -19.49
N TYR A 2 2.77 15.50 -18.44
CA TYR A 2 2.42 15.88 -17.06
C TYR A 2 3.02 17.21 -16.57
N SER A 3 4.34 17.39 -16.62
CA SER A 3 4.99 18.64 -16.17
C SER A 3 4.60 19.88 -16.97
N ARG A 4 3.97 19.72 -18.15
CA ARG A 4 3.44 20.82 -18.97
C ARG A 4 1.95 21.08 -18.73
N GLY A 5 1.29 20.31 -17.87
CA GLY A 5 -0.16 20.39 -17.66
C GLY A 5 -1.00 19.84 -18.82
N GLU A 6 -0.40 19.02 -19.69
CA GLU A 6 -1.04 18.46 -20.89
C GLU A 6 -1.46 16.98 -20.70
N LEU A 7 -1.58 16.52 -19.45
CA LEU A 7 -1.93 15.13 -19.14
C LEU A 7 -3.07 15.11 -18.11
N ASP A 8 -4.25 14.71 -18.57
CA ASP A 8 -5.43 14.56 -17.73
C ASP A 8 -5.61 13.12 -17.21
N GLY A 9 -4.88 12.16 -17.79
CA GLY A 9 -4.91 10.76 -17.39
C GLY A 9 -4.11 9.88 -18.34
N ILE A 10 -3.95 8.61 -17.97
CA ILE A 10 -3.31 7.58 -18.79
C ILE A 10 -4.17 6.32 -18.80
N ILE A 11 -4.36 5.76 -19.99
CA ILE A 11 -4.91 4.43 -20.20
C ILE A 11 -3.93 3.60 -21.02
N ALA A 12 -3.74 2.34 -20.62
CA ALA A 12 -3.02 1.36 -21.43
C ALA A 12 -3.78 0.04 -21.47
N LEU A 13 -3.50 -0.74 -22.51
CA LEU A 13 -4.14 -2.01 -22.77
C LEU A 13 -3.12 -3.03 -23.27
N GLY A 14 -3.25 -4.28 -22.86
CA GLY A 14 -2.46 -5.36 -23.46
C GLY A 14 -2.39 -6.63 -22.64
N GLY A 15 -1.74 -7.63 -23.23
CA GLY A 15 -1.40 -8.86 -22.54
C GLY A 15 -0.25 -8.67 -21.54
N THR A 16 0.45 -9.76 -21.20
CA THR A 16 1.60 -9.72 -20.28
C THR A 16 2.64 -8.67 -20.68
N MET A 17 3.02 -8.63 -21.97
CA MET A 17 4.02 -7.71 -22.51
C MET A 17 3.56 -6.25 -22.49
N GLY A 18 2.32 -5.96 -22.91
CA GLY A 18 1.79 -4.59 -22.86
C GLY A 18 1.68 -4.09 -21.42
N THR A 19 1.29 -4.97 -20.50
CA THR A 19 1.21 -4.66 -19.07
C THR A 19 2.59 -4.36 -18.48
N SER A 20 3.61 -5.16 -18.79
CA SER A 20 4.96 -4.94 -18.24
C SER A 20 5.60 -3.63 -18.73
N ILE A 21 5.25 -3.16 -19.92
CA ILE A 21 5.70 -1.87 -20.46
C ILE A 21 4.93 -0.70 -19.82
N ALA A 22 3.62 -0.84 -19.62
CA ALA A 22 2.76 0.24 -19.15
C ALA A 22 2.91 0.53 -17.65
N LEU A 23 3.04 -0.51 -16.82
CA LEU A 23 3.07 -0.36 -15.36
C LEU A 23 4.17 0.59 -14.85
N PRO A 24 5.44 0.51 -15.31
CA PRO A 24 6.48 1.47 -14.91
C PRO A 24 6.15 2.91 -15.29
N VAL A 25 5.56 3.14 -16.47
CA VAL A 25 5.17 4.48 -16.93
C VAL A 25 4.04 5.05 -16.07
N MET A 26 3.05 4.24 -15.73
CA MET A 26 1.96 4.65 -14.84
C MET A 26 2.47 4.93 -13.42
N LYS A 27 3.43 4.14 -12.93
CA LYS A 27 3.95 4.25 -11.57
C LYS A 27 4.74 5.55 -11.30
N VAL A 28 5.38 6.13 -12.31
CA VAL A 28 6.13 7.39 -12.15
C VAL A 28 5.24 8.65 -12.15
N LEU A 29 3.97 8.51 -12.53
CA LEU A 29 3.02 9.62 -12.50
C LEU A 29 2.54 9.86 -11.06
N PRO A 30 2.43 11.12 -10.60
CA PRO A 30 2.03 11.42 -9.23
C PRO A 30 0.66 10.87 -8.84
N LEU A 31 0.44 10.72 -7.53
CA LEU A 31 -0.84 10.36 -6.97
C LEU A 31 -1.93 11.33 -7.42
N GLY A 32 -3.11 10.81 -7.74
CA GLY A 32 -4.28 11.58 -8.15
C GLY A 32 -4.40 11.76 -9.67
N VAL A 33 -3.32 11.54 -10.43
CA VAL A 33 -3.42 11.40 -11.89
C VAL A 33 -4.22 10.13 -12.20
N PRO A 34 -5.32 10.19 -12.97
CA PRO A 34 -6.07 9.01 -13.38
C PRO A 34 -5.22 8.02 -14.17
N LYS A 35 -5.15 6.76 -13.71
CA LYS A 35 -4.39 5.67 -14.33
C LYS A 35 -5.27 4.43 -14.46
N LEU A 36 -5.48 3.95 -15.68
CA LEU A 36 -6.25 2.73 -15.95
C LEU A 36 -5.46 1.75 -16.82
N MET A 37 -5.28 0.53 -16.34
CA MET A 37 -4.64 -0.55 -17.09
C MET A 37 -5.64 -1.67 -17.39
N VAL A 38 -5.92 -1.91 -18.68
CA VAL A 38 -6.73 -3.04 -19.14
C VAL A 38 -5.80 -4.20 -19.50
N SER A 39 -5.73 -5.23 -18.65
CA SER A 39 -4.75 -6.31 -18.78
C SER A 39 -5.39 -7.68 -18.91
N THR A 40 -4.84 -8.57 -19.74
CA THR A 40 -5.26 -9.99 -19.75
C THR A 40 -4.75 -10.76 -18.52
N VAL A 41 -3.90 -10.15 -17.71
CA VAL A 41 -3.27 -10.77 -16.53
C VAL A 41 -3.45 -9.94 -15.26
N ALA A 42 -4.48 -9.09 -15.21
CA ALA A 42 -4.68 -8.10 -14.14
C ALA A 42 -4.69 -8.69 -12.72
N PHE A 43 -5.31 -9.87 -12.56
CA PHE A 43 -5.48 -10.54 -11.28
C PHE A 43 -4.70 -11.84 -11.17
N THR A 44 -3.51 -11.86 -11.77
CA THR A 44 -2.58 -13.00 -11.71
C THR A 44 -1.38 -12.68 -10.82
N SER A 45 -0.62 -13.71 -10.45
CA SER A 45 0.63 -13.57 -9.69
C SER A 45 1.74 -12.80 -10.43
N PHE A 46 1.58 -12.51 -11.72
CA PHE A 46 2.50 -11.64 -12.46
C PHE A 46 2.44 -10.18 -12.01
N ILE A 47 1.30 -9.73 -11.46
CA ILE A 47 1.11 -8.34 -11.02
C ILE A 47 1.46 -8.24 -9.54
N ARG A 48 2.74 -7.91 -9.30
CA ARG A 48 3.25 -7.74 -7.94
C ARG A 48 2.96 -6.34 -7.39
N PRO A 49 2.74 -6.19 -6.07
CA PRO A 49 2.52 -4.89 -5.40
C PRO A 49 3.59 -3.82 -5.70
N GLU A 50 4.84 -4.23 -5.94
CA GLU A 50 5.93 -3.32 -6.27
C GLU A 50 5.81 -2.71 -7.67
N LEU A 51 5.10 -3.35 -8.59
CA LEU A 51 5.02 -2.93 -9.99
C LEU A 51 3.96 -1.85 -10.23
N VAL A 52 2.98 -1.72 -9.32
CA VAL A 52 1.79 -0.89 -9.52
C VAL A 52 1.88 0.45 -8.76
N SER A 53 1.29 1.50 -9.35
CA SER A 53 0.98 2.74 -8.63
C SER A 53 -0.07 2.47 -7.54
N LYS A 54 -0.06 3.25 -6.46
CA LYS A 54 -0.97 3.05 -5.31
C LYS A 54 -2.42 3.43 -5.59
N ASP A 55 -2.62 4.25 -6.61
CA ASP A 55 -3.91 4.69 -7.13
C ASP A 55 -4.24 4.11 -8.52
N LEU A 56 -3.51 3.07 -8.96
CA LEU A 56 -3.78 2.42 -10.24
C LEU A 56 -5.11 1.66 -10.21
N VAL A 57 -5.93 1.87 -11.23
CA VAL A 57 -7.07 0.99 -11.52
C VAL A 57 -6.62 -0.07 -12.52
N MET A 58 -6.76 -1.34 -12.14
CA MET A 58 -6.54 -2.49 -13.02
C MET A 58 -7.89 -3.08 -13.44
N MET A 59 -8.08 -3.33 -14.73
CA MET A 59 -9.26 -3.98 -15.29
C MET A 59 -8.84 -5.25 -16.02
N GLN A 60 -9.44 -6.39 -15.68
CA GLN A 60 -9.21 -7.65 -16.39
C GLN A 60 -9.89 -7.62 -17.75
N SER A 61 -9.14 -7.89 -18.81
CA SER A 61 -9.72 -8.14 -20.13
C SER A 61 -10.40 -9.52 -20.13
N VAL A 62 -11.67 -9.56 -20.55
CA VAL A 62 -12.48 -10.79 -20.56
C VAL A 62 -12.09 -11.73 -21.71
N ALA A 63 -11.68 -11.16 -22.84
CA ALA A 63 -11.19 -11.91 -23.99
C ALA A 63 -9.83 -11.36 -24.43
N ASP A 64 -9.06 -12.17 -25.14
CA ASP A 64 -7.81 -11.71 -25.73
C ASP A 64 -8.10 -10.67 -26.83
N MET A 65 -7.13 -9.80 -27.08
CA MET A 65 -7.30 -8.58 -27.89
C MET A 65 -6.93 -8.80 -29.37
N TRP A 66 -7.40 -9.90 -29.96
CA TRP A 66 -7.29 -10.19 -31.39
C TRP A 66 -8.38 -9.49 -32.19
N GLY A 67 -8.41 -8.16 -32.10
CA GLY A 67 -9.43 -7.32 -32.71
C GLY A 67 -10.70 -7.12 -31.88
N LEU A 68 -11.66 -6.43 -32.47
CA LEU A 68 -12.91 -6.03 -31.81
C LEU A 68 -14.03 -7.05 -32.07
N ASN A 69 -14.50 -7.70 -31.02
CA ASN A 69 -15.70 -8.50 -31.00
C ASN A 69 -16.73 -7.88 -30.03
N ARG A 70 -17.93 -8.45 -29.94
CA ARG A 70 -18.98 -7.92 -29.07
C ARG A 70 -18.55 -7.75 -27.61
N ILE A 71 -17.71 -8.66 -27.10
CA ILE A 71 -17.23 -8.64 -25.71
C ILE A 71 -16.15 -7.56 -25.54
N THR A 72 -15.15 -7.54 -26.41
CA THR A 72 -14.05 -6.58 -26.29
C THR A 72 -14.52 -5.15 -26.54
N ARG A 73 -15.55 -4.93 -27.37
CA ARG A 73 -16.19 -3.60 -27.53
C ARG A 73 -16.83 -3.10 -26.23
N GLU A 74 -17.61 -3.93 -25.54
CA GLU A 74 -18.25 -3.55 -24.27
C GLU A 74 -17.21 -3.24 -23.19
N ILE A 75 -16.21 -4.12 -23.05
CA ILE A 75 -15.15 -3.98 -22.04
C ILE A 75 -14.29 -2.73 -22.29
N LEU A 76 -13.89 -2.48 -23.54
CA LEU A 76 -13.11 -1.29 -23.88
C LEU A 76 -13.96 -0.01 -23.82
N GLY A 77 -15.26 -0.09 -24.13
CA GLY A 77 -16.21 1.00 -23.94
C GLY A 77 -16.29 1.42 -22.47
N ASN A 78 -16.44 0.45 -21.56
CA ASN A 78 -16.42 0.71 -20.12
C ASN A 78 -15.09 1.32 -19.67
N ALA A 79 -13.95 0.79 -20.13
CA ALA A 79 -12.63 1.34 -19.81
C ALA A 79 -12.49 2.80 -20.28
N ALA A 80 -12.95 3.11 -21.49
CA ALA A 80 -12.92 4.47 -22.03
C ALA A 80 -13.78 5.43 -21.18
N LEU A 81 -15.00 5.01 -20.80
CA LEU A 81 -15.87 5.81 -19.94
C LEU A 81 -15.27 6.04 -18.54
N MET A 82 -14.64 5.02 -17.95
CA MET A 82 -13.98 5.12 -16.65
C MET A 82 -12.85 6.16 -16.67
N ILE A 83 -11.93 6.07 -17.64
CA ILE A 83 -10.80 7.00 -17.70
C ILE A 83 -11.25 8.40 -18.10
N ALA A 84 -12.20 8.54 -19.03
CA ALA A 84 -12.73 9.84 -19.43
C ALA A 84 -13.44 10.55 -18.27
N GLY A 85 -14.24 9.82 -17.49
CA GLY A 85 -14.90 10.36 -16.30
C GLY A 85 -13.90 10.80 -15.22
N ALA A 86 -12.86 10.00 -14.99
CA ALA A 86 -11.81 10.35 -14.03
C ALA A 86 -10.97 11.56 -14.50
N ALA A 87 -10.63 11.64 -15.78
CA ALA A 87 -9.91 12.75 -16.39
C ALA A 87 -10.74 14.05 -16.41
N GLY A 88 -12.05 13.96 -16.57
CA GLY A 88 -12.97 15.11 -16.53
C GLY A 88 -13.30 15.63 -15.13
N ARG A 89 -12.77 15.01 -14.06
CA ARG A 89 -13.07 15.40 -12.68
C ARG A 89 -12.43 16.74 -12.35
N LYS A 90 -13.23 17.65 -11.76
CA LYS A 90 -12.68 18.86 -11.12
C LYS A 90 -11.99 18.49 -9.81
N GLN A 91 -10.78 19.01 -9.63
CA GLN A 91 -10.05 18.86 -8.37
C GLN A 91 -10.88 19.48 -7.23
N VAL A 92 -11.03 18.73 -6.14
CA VAL A 92 -11.70 19.23 -4.94
C VAL A 92 -10.69 20.13 -4.23
N SER A 93 -10.99 21.42 -4.14
CA SER A 93 -10.24 22.34 -3.28
C SER A 93 -10.73 22.22 -1.85
N GLY A 94 -9.80 22.15 -0.91
CA GLY A 94 -10.05 22.19 0.53
C GLY A 94 -8.98 23.03 1.20
N GLU A 95 -9.26 23.48 2.42
CA GLU A 95 -8.24 24.13 3.25
C GLU A 95 -7.10 23.14 3.54
N LYS A 96 -5.86 23.59 3.35
CA LYS A 96 -4.68 22.77 3.66
C LYS A 96 -4.43 22.81 5.16
N ARG A 97 -4.79 21.73 5.85
CA ARG A 97 -4.39 21.47 7.24
C ARG A 97 -3.24 20.47 7.26
N PRO A 98 -2.38 20.46 8.29
CA PRO A 98 -1.32 19.46 8.35
C PRO A 98 -1.93 18.06 8.44
N LEU A 99 -1.45 17.15 7.60
CA LEU A 99 -1.98 15.80 7.47
C LEU A 99 -1.13 14.80 8.26
N ILE A 100 -1.75 14.12 9.21
CA ILE A 100 -1.13 13.09 10.05
C ILE A 100 -1.50 11.71 9.54
N GLY A 101 -0.49 10.89 9.25
CA GLY A 101 -0.67 9.48 8.94
C GLY A 101 -0.72 8.63 10.21
N ILE A 102 -1.65 7.67 10.29
CA ILE A 102 -1.69 6.68 11.38
C ILE A 102 -1.68 5.28 10.81
N SER A 103 -0.71 4.44 11.17
CA SER A 103 -0.73 3.01 10.82
C SER A 103 -1.52 2.19 11.83
N THR A 104 -2.26 1.17 11.37
CA THR A 104 -3.05 0.28 12.24
C THR A 104 -3.33 -1.08 11.57
N LEU A 105 -3.85 -2.05 12.34
CA LEU A 105 -4.27 -3.39 11.89
C LEU A 105 -5.76 -3.63 12.20
N GLY A 106 -6.58 -2.61 11.95
CA GLY A 106 -8.03 -2.65 12.15
C GLY A 106 -8.49 -2.66 13.61
N GLY A 107 -9.75 -2.28 13.84
CA GLY A 107 -10.33 -2.14 15.18
C GLY A 107 -10.46 -3.44 15.98
N ALA A 108 -10.36 -4.60 15.32
CA ALA A 108 -10.40 -5.90 15.96
C ALA A 108 -9.07 -6.26 16.66
N VAL A 109 -7.95 -5.70 16.20
CA VAL A 109 -6.61 -5.93 16.78
C VAL A 109 -6.16 -4.72 17.58
N LEU A 110 -6.35 -3.51 17.03
CA LEU A 110 -5.80 -2.27 17.56
C LEU A 110 -6.88 -1.19 17.66
N THR A 111 -7.08 -0.66 18.87
CA THR A 111 -8.19 0.27 19.17
C THR A 111 -7.75 1.73 19.33
N TYR A 112 -6.45 2.02 19.38
CA TYR A 112 -5.94 3.38 19.62
C TYR A 112 -6.43 4.41 18.59
N VAL A 113 -6.73 3.99 17.36
CA VAL A 113 -7.24 4.90 16.31
C VAL A 113 -8.55 5.56 16.73
N PHE A 114 -9.41 4.86 17.48
CA PHE A 114 -10.68 5.40 17.96
C PHE A 114 -10.51 6.57 18.93
N ALA A 115 -9.39 6.64 19.65
CA ALA A 115 -9.05 7.74 20.54
C ALA A 115 -8.16 8.79 19.86
N ALA A 116 -7.14 8.35 19.12
CA ALA A 116 -6.11 9.22 18.55
C ALA A 116 -6.65 10.11 17.43
N LYS A 117 -7.49 9.56 16.54
CA LYS A 117 -8.00 10.32 15.39
C LYS A 117 -8.87 11.51 15.82
N PRO A 118 -9.91 11.36 16.66
CA PRO A 118 -10.71 12.51 17.11
C PRO A 118 -9.89 13.57 17.84
N LEU A 119 -8.92 13.15 18.68
CA LEU A 119 -8.06 14.07 19.42
C LEU A 119 -7.18 14.92 18.50
N LEU A 120 -6.64 14.34 17.42
CA LEU A 120 -5.86 15.06 16.42
C LEU A 120 -6.76 16.02 15.61
N GLU A 121 -7.96 15.57 15.23
CA GLU A 121 -8.91 16.41 14.49
C GLU A 121 -9.39 17.61 15.30
N GLU A 122 -9.66 17.42 16.61
CA GLU A 122 -9.99 18.52 17.54
C GLU A 122 -8.86 19.55 17.63
N LYS A 123 -7.61 19.12 17.48
CA LYS A 123 -6.42 19.99 17.42
C LYS A 123 -6.20 20.64 16.05
N GLY A 124 -7.08 20.41 15.07
CA GLY A 124 -7.04 21.04 13.76
C GLY A 124 -6.21 20.28 12.70
N TYR A 125 -5.80 19.05 12.96
CA TYR A 125 -5.11 18.20 11.99
C TYR A 125 -6.09 17.47 11.07
N GLU A 126 -5.66 17.18 9.84
CA GLU A 126 -6.28 16.13 9.05
C GLU A 126 -5.62 14.78 9.40
N VAL A 127 -6.39 13.69 9.33
CA VAL A 127 -5.91 12.37 9.71
C VAL A 127 -6.23 11.36 8.61
N ALA A 128 -5.19 10.74 8.06
CA ALA A 128 -5.29 9.59 7.17
C ALA A 128 -4.88 8.32 7.93
N VAL A 129 -5.77 7.34 7.96
CA VAL A 129 -5.52 6.04 8.61
C VAL A 129 -5.15 5.01 7.54
N PHE A 130 -4.03 4.32 7.75
CA PHE A 130 -3.47 3.32 6.86
C PHE A 130 -3.52 1.95 7.52
N HIS A 131 -4.23 1.02 6.88
CA HIS A 131 -4.27 -0.37 7.29
C HIS A 131 -2.97 -1.06 6.83
N ALA A 132 -2.14 -1.49 7.77
CA ALA A 132 -0.82 -2.08 7.57
C ALA A 132 -0.88 -3.45 6.86
N THR A 133 -1.32 -3.48 5.61
CA THR A 133 -1.54 -4.69 4.79
C THR A 133 -0.61 -4.76 3.58
N GLY A 134 0.51 -4.03 3.64
CA GLY A 134 1.56 -3.98 2.63
C GLY A 134 1.39 -2.79 1.68
N MET A 135 0.28 -2.76 0.92
CA MET A 135 0.08 -1.70 -0.08
C MET A 135 -0.16 -0.32 0.53
N GLN A 136 -0.90 -0.24 1.65
CA GLN A 136 -1.13 1.05 2.31
C GLN A 136 0.09 1.52 3.11
N GLY A 137 0.92 0.62 3.66
CA GLY A 137 2.21 1.00 4.23
C GLY A 137 3.16 1.58 3.18
N ARG A 138 3.22 0.97 1.99
CA ARG A 138 3.97 1.54 0.86
C ARG A 138 3.41 2.90 0.44
N ALA A 139 2.09 3.07 0.45
CA ALA A 139 1.46 4.36 0.15
C ALA A 139 1.82 5.41 1.22
N LEU A 140 1.83 5.05 2.50
CA LEU A 140 2.25 5.94 3.59
C LEU A 140 3.68 6.46 3.36
N GLU A 141 4.64 5.57 3.07
CA GLU A 141 6.02 5.98 2.75
C GLU A 141 6.09 6.94 1.55
N GLU A 142 5.37 6.64 0.47
CA GLU A 142 5.36 7.42 -0.75
C GLU A 142 4.74 8.81 -0.54
N LEU A 143 3.65 8.90 0.22
CA LEU A 143 3.01 10.18 0.56
C LEU A 143 3.92 11.05 1.45
N ILE A 144 4.68 10.44 2.36
CA ILE A 144 5.68 11.14 3.16
C ILE A 144 6.80 11.68 2.25
N ASP A 145 7.31 10.88 1.32
CA ASP A 145 8.35 11.31 0.37
C ASP A 145 7.88 12.45 -0.54
N GLN A 146 6.61 12.42 -0.96
CA GLN A 146 5.97 13.48 -1.74
C GLN A 146 5.67 14.74 -0.91
N GLY A 147 5.86 14.70 0.41
CA GLY A 147 5.57 15.82 1.31
C GLY A 147 4.08 16.09 1.51
N LEU A 148 3.24 15.06 1.35
CA LEU A 148 1.79 15.14 1.59
C LEU A 148 1.42 14.78 3.04
N ILE A 149 2.31 14.11 3.77
CA ILE A 149 2.16 13.79 5.20
C ILE A 149 3.14 14.63 5.99
N ASP A 150 2.63 15.38 6.98
CA ASP A 150 3.40 16.31 7.80
C ASP A 150 3.90 15.68 9.11
N GLY A 151 3.31 14.57 9.53
CA GLY A 151 3.70 13.80 10.72
C GLY A 151 3.08 12.41 10.73
N VAL A 152 3.66 11.49 11.50
CA VAL A 152 3.18 10.09 11.51
C VAL A 152 3.09 9.50 12.91
N LEU A 153 1.97 8.83 13.20
CA LEU A 153 1.80 7.88 14.30
C LEU A 153 1.93 6.47 13.72
N ASP A 154 3.16 6.00 13.62
CA ASP A 154 3.48 4.69 13.04
C ASP A 154 3.50 3.60 14.11
N LEU A 155 2.32 3.32 14.66
CA LEU A 155 2.18 2.46 15.84
C LEU A 155 2.13 0.97 15.53
N CYS A 156 1.96 0.60 14.25
CA CYS A 156 1.77 -0.77 13.79
C CYS A 156 2.82 -1.18 12.73
N PRO A 157 4.05 -1.56 13.15
CA PRO A 157 5.11 -2.04 12.25
C PRO A 157 4.90 -3.49 11.76
N TYR A 158 3.66 -3.99 11.75
CA TYR A 158 3.25 -5.33 11.31
C TYR A 158 3.79 -5.73 9.92
N GLU A 159 3.94 -4.77 9.03
CA GLU A 159 4.43 -5.03 7.68
C GLU A 159 5.92 -5.44 7.63
N ILE A 160 6.70 -5.12 8.69
CA ILE A 160 8.12 -5.48 8.79
C ILE A 160 8.29 -6.95 9.18
N ILE A 161 7.47 -7.47 10.12
CA ILE A 161 7.50 -8.90 10.43
C ILE A 161 7.03 -9.74 9.23
N ASN A 162 6.06 -9.23 8.46
CA ASN A 162 5.65 -9.85 7.20
C ASN A 162 6.79 -9.83 6.18
N GLU A 163 7.50 -8.72 5.99
CA GLU A 163 8.67 -8.66 5.08
C GLU A 163 9.76 -9.66 5.50
N LEU A 164 10.12 -9.67 6.79
CA LEU A 164 11.16 -10.55 7.32
C LEU A 164 10.84 -12.04 7.13
N CYS A 165 9.58 -12.41 7.38
CA CYS A 165 9.13 -13.80 7.34
C CYS A 165 8.62 -14.24 5.96
N GLY A 166 8.56 -13.34 4.98
CA GLY A 166 8.00 -13.62 3.64
C GLY A 166 6.46 -13.71 3.62
N GLY A 167 5.79 -13.09 4.59
CA GLY A 167 4.33 -13.01 4.69
C GLY A 167 3.69 -12.09 3.64
N THR A 168 2.38 -12.22 3.48
CA THR A 168 1.61 -11.55 2.42
C THR A 168 1.54 -10.04 2.60
N CYS A 169 1.36 -9.58 3.85
CA CYS A 169 1.12 -8.17 4.17
C CYS A 169 2.43 -7.40 4.34
N ASN A 170 3.34 -7.52 3.38
CA ASN A 170 4.64 -6.85 3.42
C ASN A 170 4.66 -5.52 2.65
N ALA A 171 5.34 -4.52 3.22
CA ALA A 171 5.48 -3.20 2.62
C ALA A 171 6.85 -2.99 1.95
N GLY A 172 7.65 -4.04 1.78
CA GLY A 172 8.98 -3.97 1.22
C GLY A 172 10.04 -3.48 2.22
N PRO A 173 11.32 -3.49 1.82
CA PRO A 173 12.43 -3.27 2.73
C PRO A 173 12.53 -1.82 3.24
N HIS A 174 11.92 -0.86 2.54
CA HIS A 174 11.98 0.56 2.87
C HIS A 174 10.89 1.04 3.83
N ARG A 175 10.05 0.13 4.33
CA ARG A 175 9.03 0.48 5.33
C ARG A 175 9.69 1.11 6.57
N MET A 176 9.10 2.19 7.08
CA MET A 176 9.54 3.07 8.17
C MET A 176 10.80 3.91 7.89
N GLU A 177 11.14 4.19 6.63
CA GLU A 177 12.33 5.00 6.30
C GLU A 177 12.01 6.42 5.84
N ALA A 178 10.85 6.65 5.22
CA ALA A 178 10.52 7.95 4.63
C ALA A 178 10.43 9.05 5.69
N ALA A 179 9.78 8.78 6.83
CA ALA A 179 9.66 9.75 7.91
C ALA A 179 11.04 10.15 8.47
N ALA A 180 11.89 9.15 8.73
CA ALA A 180 13.27 9.35 9.17
C ALA A 180 14.10 10.16 8.15
N ARG A 181 13.99 9.84 6.86
CA ARG A 181 14.71 10.49 5.76
C ARG A 181 14.25 11.93 5.53
N ARG A 182 12.94 12.19 5.57
CA ARG A 182 12.30 13.50 5.36
C ARG A 182 12.38 14.40 6.60
N GLY A 183 12.63 13.81 7.77
CA GLY A 183 12.76 14.54 9.03
C GLY A 183 11.43 15.06 9.58
N ILE A 184 10.30 14.44 9.21
CA ILE A 184 9.00 14.78 9.80
C ILE A 184 8.88 14.16 11.21
N PRO A 185 8.08 14.76 12.12
CA PRO A 185 7.83 14.17 13.44
C PRO A 185 7.21 12.78 13.32
N GLN A 186 7.77 11.81 14.07
CA GLN A 186 7.26 10.45 14.11
C GLN A 186 7.14 9.91 15.54
N VAL A 187 6.00 9.30 15.84
CA VAL A 187 5.77 8.48 17.03
C VAL A 187 5.63 7.05 16.57
N VAL A 188 6.48 6.17 17.07
CA VAL A 188 6.56 4.77 16.66
C VAL A 188 6.06 3.87 17.77
N GLY A 189 5.35 2.81 17.42
CA GLY A 189 4.93 1.77 18.35
C GLY A 189 5.38 0.39 17.86
N THR A 190 5.11 -0.64 18.65
CA THR A 190 5.52 -2.03 18.37
C THR A 190 4.31 -2.95 18.17
N ALA A 191 3.16 -2.40 17.80
CA ALA A 191 1.93 -3.16 17.75
C ALA A 191 1.95 -4.26 16.66
N ALA A 192 1.26 -5.35 16.95
CA ALA A 192 1.04 -6.49 16.05
C ALA A 192 2.30 -7.24 15.55
N MET A 193 3.49 -7.03 16.10
CA MET A 193 4.71 -7.76 15.70
C MET A 193 4.72 -9.26 16.04
N GLY A 194 3.73 -9.76 16.78
CA GLY A 194 3.68 -11.13 17.30
C GLY A 194 3.22 -12.21 16.29
N PHE A 195 2.89 -11.83 15.06
CA PHE A 195 2.44 -12.74 14.01
C PHE A 195 2.65 -12.14 12.61
N PHE A 196 2.47 -12.93 11.56
CA PHE A 196 2.47 -12.49 10.17
C PHE A 196 1.46 -13.29 9.32
N ASP A 197 1.03 -12.72 8.20
CA ASP A 197 0.00 -13.31 7.33
C ASP A 197 0.59 -14.25 6.27
N TRP A 198 -0.13 -15.33 5.98
CA TRP A 198 0.19 -16.30 4.94
C TRP A 198 -1.00 -16.52 4.00
N PRO A 199 -0.80 -16.57 2.67
CA PRO A 199 -1.89 -16.66 1.71
C PRO A 199 -2.24 -18.12 1.46
N GLY A 200 -2.72 -18.81 2.50
CA GLY A 200 -3.19 -20.18 2.39
C GLY A 200 -3.13 -20.96 3.69
N PRO A 201 -3.71 -22.17 3.68
CA PRO A 201 -3.81 -23.00 4.86
C PRO A 201 -2.45 -23.62 5.24
N PRO A 202 -2.33 -24.23 6.43
CA PRO A 202 -1.05 -24.72 6.98
C PRO A 202 -0.29 -25.70 6.07
N GLU A 203 -0.99 -26.38 5.18
CA GLU A 203 -0.40 -27.31 4.21
C GLU A 203 0.45 -26.60 3.15
N THR A 204 0.22 -25.30 2.90
CA THR A 204 1.01 -24.48 1.98
C THR A 204 2.18 -23.78 2.67
N PHE A 205 2.35 -23.97 3.98
CA PHE A 205 3.42 -23.32 4.71
C PHE A 205 4.79 -23.87 4.28
N PRO A 206 5.79 -23.00 4.08
CA PRO A 206 7.17 -23.38 3.84
C PRO A 206 7.70 -24.31 4.94
N PRO A 207 8.68 -25.19 4.64
CA PRO A 207 9.23 -26.15 5.59
C PRO A 207 9.62 -25.55 6.95
N GLN A 208 10.19 -24.34 6.97
CA GLN A 208 10.60 -23.65 8.20
C GLN A 208 9.44 -23.21 9.11
N TYR A 209 8.21 -23.15 8.58
CA TYR A 209 7.01 -22.78 9.34
C TYR A 209 6.09 -23.96 9.63
N LYS A 210 6.46 -25.18 9.22
CA LYS A 210 5.70 -26.39 9.58
C LYS A 210 5.69 -26.60 11.09
N GLY A 211 4.52 -26.94 11.63
CA GLY A 211 4.33 -27.16 13.06
C GLY A 211 4.31 -25.88 13.92
N ARG A 212 4.40 -24.70 13.32
CA ARG A 212 4.22 -23.42 14.03
C ARG A 212 2.76 -23.27 14.48
N VAL A 213 2.55 -22.50 15.55
CA VAL A 213 1.22 -22.09 15.99
C VAL A 213 0.64 -21.12 14.96
N TRP A 214 -0.58 -21.39 14.51
CA TRP A 214 -1.28 -20.57 13.54
C TRP A 214 -2.75 -20.40 13.92
N LYS A 215 -3.39 -19.39 13.32
CA LYS A 215 -4.83 -19.16 13.41
C LYS A 215 -5.36 -18.82 12.03
N LYS A 216 -6.53 -19.37 11.68
CA LYS A 216 -7.25 -18.92 10.48
C LYS A 216 -7.93 -17.59 10.78
N HIS A 217 -7.58 -16.54 10.04
CA HIS A 217 -8.25 -15.25 10.14
C HIS A 217 -9.52 -15.26 9.30
N ASN A 218 -9.40 -15.67 8.03
CA ASN A 218 -10.51 -15.90 7.10
C ASN A 218 -10.07 -16.88 5.99
N ASP A 219 -10.86 -17.04 4.93
CA ASP A 219 -10.54 -17.95 3.81
C ASP A 219 -9.40 -17.47 2.91
N LEU A 220 -8.95 -16.22 3.08
CA LEU A 220 -7.87 -15.61 2.31
C LEU A 220 -6.57 -15.50 3.11
N SER A 221 -6.63 -15.51 4.45
CA SER A 221 -5.47 -15.26 5.31
C SER A 221 -5.39 -16.15 6.55
N TRP A 222 -4.19 -16.66 6.80
CA TRP A 222 -3.79 -17.40 7.99
C TRP A 222 -2.67 -16.64 8.70
N GLU A 223 -2.79 -16.50 10.00
CA GLU A 223 -1.82 -15.81 10.85
C GLU A 223 -0.87 -16.86 11.45
N ILE A 224 0.43 -16.72 11.23
CA ILE A 224 1.47 -17.56 11.86
C ILE A 224 2.08 -16.79 13.02
N LYS A 225 2.13 -17.38 14.21
CA LYS A 225 2.74 -16.77 15.40
C LYS A 225 4.24 -16.59 15.19
N ALA A 226 4.74 -15.37 15.39
CA ALA A 226 6.16 -15.04 15.32
C ALA A 226 6.93 -15.60 16.52
N SER A 227 8.21 -15.92 16.32
CA SER A 227 9.13 -16.35 17.38
C SER A 227 9.75 -15.13 18.08
N SER A 228 10.37 -15.37 19.24
CA SER A 228 11.17 -14.33 19.93
C SER A 228 12.29 -13.79 19.05
N ASP A 229 12.95 -14.67 18.30
CA ASP A 229 14.10 -14.32 17.47
C ASP A 229 13.66 -13.50 16.26
N GLU A 230 12.53 -13.84 15.64
CA GLU A 230 11.93 -13.06 14.56
C GLU A 230 11.53 -11.66 15.06
N MET A 231 10.88 -11.56 16.22
CA MET A 231 10.51 -10.26 16.81
C MET A 231 11.75 -9.43 17.20
N THR A 232 12.81 -10.07 17.69
CA THR A 232 14.08 -9.39 18.03
C THR A 232 14.71 -8.79 16.78
N ARG A 233 14.78 -9.55 15.69
CA ARG A 233 15.29 -9.06 14.39
C ARG A 233 14.45 -7.90 13.86
N VAL A 234 13.13 -7.94 14.00
CA VAL A 234 12.27 -6.80 13.62
C VAL A 234 12.58 -5.57 14.46
N ALA A 235 12.77 -5.72 15.77
CA ALA A 235 13.16 -4.61 16.63
C ALA A 235 14.52 -4.00 16.24
N GLU A 236 15.51 -4.83 15.89
CA GLU A 236 16.81 -4.37 15.37
C GLU A 236 16.66 -3.61 14.05
N ILE A 237 15.82 -4.10 13.12
CA ILE A 237 15.52 -3.43 11.85
C ILE A 237 14.88 -2.06 12.09
N ILE A 238 13.87 -1.99 12.96
CA ILE A 238 13.19 -0.73 13.31
C ILE A 238 14.19 0.24 13.95
N ALA A 239 14.94 -0.20 14.97
CA ALA A 239 15.93 0.63 15.64
C ALA A 239 16.98 1.18 14.66
N GLY A 240 17.48 0.34 13.74
CA GLY A 240 18.41 0.77 12.69
C GLY A 240 17.84 1.87 11.80
N LYS A 241 16.56 1.77 11.41
CA LYS A 241 15.88 2.81 10.61
C LYS A 241 15.70 4.11 11.39
N LEU A 242 15.27 4.01 12.64
CA LEU A 242 15.02 5.18 13.50
C LEU A 242 16.29 5.91 13.92
N ASN A 243 17.40 5.19 14.12
CA ASN A 243 18.71 5.80 14.40
C ASN A 243 19.22 6.69 13.25
N ASN A 244 18.67 6.55 12.05
CA ASN A 244 18.98 7.40 10.90
C ASN A 244 18.01 8.58 10.74
N ALA A 245 17.09 8.79 11.68
CA ALA A 245 16.12 9.87 11.60
C ALA A 245 16.77 11.25 11.72
N LYS A 246 16.36 12.16 10.83
CA LYS A 246 16.80 13.56 10.81
C LYS A 246 15.88 14.51 11.58
N GLY A 247 14.72 14.02 12.01
CA GLY A 247 13.69 14.75 12.73
C GLY A 247 13.40 14.13 14.10
N PRO A 248 12.47 14.70 14.87
CA PRO A 248 12.13 14.21 16.20
C PRO A 248 11.45 12.82 16.12
N VAL A 249 11.92 11.91 16.98
CA VAL A 249 11.41 10.54 17.11
C VAL A 249 11.04 10.28 18.56
N VAL A 250 9.89 9.65 18.77
CA VAL A 250 9.51 9.02 20.04
C VAL A 250 9.13 7.57 19.75
N VAL A 251 9.57 6.65 20.60
CA VAL A 251 9.25 5.21 20.56
C VAL A 251 8.58 4.82 21.87
#